data_AF-A0A9X2SDD3-F1
#
_entry.id   AF-A0A9X2SDD3-F1
#
_cell.length_a   1.000
_cell.length_b   1.000
_cell.length_c   1.000
_cell.angle_alpha   90.00
_cell.angle_beta   90.00
_cell.angle_gamma   90.00
#
_symmetry.space_group_name_H-M   'P 1'
#
loop_
_entity.id
_entity.type
_entity.pdbx_description
1 polymer ?
#
loop_
_entity_poly.entity_id
_entity_poly.type
_entity_poly.pdbx_seq_one_letter_code
_entity_poly.pdbx_strand_id
1 'polypeptide(L)'
;MLRTLFLALGKNKNAARFMRRYGTKMGADRFVAGTELQEAVAAVKRLNVAGLEATLDHLGEFVRDERDAKHAAGMCLKTLETIHAEGLRANLSLKLTSLGLDIDPRLCERYMRTILSRARELQLFVRIDMEDYGHCQPAIDLYRKLKRDFPNVGIVLQAYLRRTERDVRELGREGANLRLVKGAYRESPQVAFPDKRDVDASFAKLIRRQLKQGYAAIATHDEAIIGDTLEWLSQNGISRERYEFQMLFGIREDLQRKLAKDGHRVRVYVPYGKDWFGYFMRRLAERPANAWFLLKHIRRKK
;
A
#
# COMPACT_ATOMS: atom_id res chain seq x y z
N MET A 1 14.10 -6.39 -20.10
CA MET A 1 14.54 -7.77 -19.80
C MET A 1 14.54 -8.09 -18.30
N LEU A 2 15.22 -7.32 -17.42
CA LEU A 2 15.22 -7.58 -15.95
C LEU A 2 13.82 -7.57 -15.30
N ARG A 3 12.96 -6.60 -15.64
CA ARG A 3 11.58 -6.50 -15.10
C ARG A 3 10.77 -7.78 -15.37
N THR A 4 10.83 -8.30 -16.59
CA THR A 4 10.12 -9.53 -17.01
C THR A 4 10.65 -10.74 -16.27
N LEU A 5 11.97 -10.85 -16.08
CA LEU A 5 12.62 -11.92 -15.33
C LEU A 5 12.19 -11.91 -13.86
N PHE A 6 12.19 -10.75 -13.19
CA PHE A 6 11.76 -10.65 -11.80
C PHE A 6 10.28 -10.96 -11.59
N LEU A 7 9.41 -10.51 -12.50
CA LEU A 7 7.98 -10.85 -12.46
C LEU A 7 7.74 -12.34 -12.69
N ALA A 8 8.50 -12.99 -13.58
CA ALA A 8 8.42 -14.43 -13.82
C ALA A 8 8.90 -15.23 -12.59
N LEU A 9 10.01 -14.83 -11.99
CA LEU A 9 10.55 -15.43 -10.76
C LEU A 9 9.58 -15.28 -9.57
N GLY A 10 8.92 -14.13 -9.43
CA GLY A 10 7.92 -13.89 -8.37
C GLY A 10 6.68 -14.78 -8.48
N LYS A 11 6.40 -15.38 -9.65
CA LYS A 11 5.33 -16.36 -9.86
C LYS A 11 5.79 -17.81 -9.72
N ASN A 12 7.10 -18.06 -9.60
CA ASN A 12 7.66 -19.42 -9.54
C ASN A 12 7.65 -19.97 -8.10
N LYS A 13 6.86 -21.02 -7.86
CA LYS A 13 6.70 -21.66 -6.54
C LYS A 13 8.00 -22.29 -6.01
N ASN A 14 8.88 -22.79 -6.86
CA ASN A 14 10.14 -23.38 -6.44
C ASN A 14 11.15 -22.30 -6.06
N ALA A 15 11.19 -21.18 -6.80
CA ALA A 15 11.98 -20.01 -6.42
C ALA A 15 11.48 -19.39 -5.11
N ALA A 16 10.16 -19.31 -4.93
CA ALA A 16 9.54 -18.84 -3.69
C ALA A 16 9.87 -19.74 -2.49
N ARG A 17 9.84 -21.08 -2.68
CA ARG A 17 10.20 -22.05 -1.63
C ARG A 17 11.67 -21.99 -1.25
N PHE A 18 12.57 -21.86 -2.24
CA PHE A 18 14.00 -21.68 -2.01
C PHE A 18 14.28 -20.36 -1.26
N MET A 19 13.68 -19.27 -1.70
CA MET A 19 13.87 -17.96 -1.07
C MET A 19 13.20 -17.84 0.30
N ARG A 20 12.09 -18.52 0.58
CA ARG A 20 11.56 -18.66 1.95
C ARG A 20 12.58 -19.28 2.91
N ARG A 21 13.39 -20.22 2.44
CA ARG A 21 14.39 -20.94 3.25
C ARG A 21 15.71 -20.18 3.44
N TYR A 22 16.10 -19.33 2.48
CA TYR A 22 17.42 -18.68 2.47
C TYR A 22 17.39 -17.14 2.33
N GLY A 23 16.22 -16.54 2.12
CA GLY A 23 16.06 -15.14 1.75
C GLY A 23 16.31 -14.12 2.85
N THR A 24 16.11 -14.50 4.12
CA THR A 24 16.46 -13.66 5.28
C THR A 24 17.97 -13.40 5.33
N LYS A 25 18.79 -14.43 5.05
CA LYS A 25 20.25 -14.32 4.88
C LYS A 25 20.67 -13.45 3.69
N MET A 26 19.76 -13.19 2.73
CA MET A 26 20.01 -12.41 1.52
C MET A 26 19.43 -10.98 1.56
N GLY A 27 18.95 -10.51 2.72
CA GLY A 27 18.52 -9.13 2.93
C GLY A 27 17.03 -8.85 2.73
N ALA A 28 16.19 -9.89 2.71
CA ALA A 28 14.72 -9.75 2.64
C ALA A 28 14.13 -8.99 3.85
N ASP A 29 14.75 -9.13 5.03
CA ASP A 29 14.35 -8.52 6.31
C ASP A 29 14.29 -6.98 6.27
N ARG A 30 14.87 -6.36 5.24
CA ARG A 30 14.79 -4.90 5.04
C ARG A 30 13.48 -4.45 4.42
N PHE A 31 12.78 -5.28 3.66
CA PHE A 31 11.60 -4.88 2.89
C PHE A 31 10.29 -5.47 3.41
N VAL A 32 10.40 -6.47 4.28
CA VAL A 32 9.30 -7.08 5.01
C VAL A 32 9.70 -7.13 6.48
N ALA A 33 8.80 -6.72 7.36
CA ALA A 33 9.14 -6.60 8.78
C ALA A 33 9.36 -7.93 9.49
N GLY A 34 8.86 -9.01 8.89
CA GLY A 34 9.02 -10.38 9.34
C GLY A 34 7.95 -11.30 8.75
N THR A 35 8.03 -12.57 9.10
CA THR A 35 7.02 -13.57 8.70
C THR A 35 5.86 -13.66 9.69
N GLU A 36 6.04 -13.15 10.90
CA GLU A 36 5.06 -13.19 11.98
C GLU A 36 4.62 -11.78 12.39
N LEU A 37 3.40 -11.66 12.92
CA LEU A 37 2.82 -10.37 13.30
C LEU A 37 3.66 -9.64 14.37
N GLN A 38 4.26 -10.37 15.31
CA GLN A 38 5.05 -9.76 16.38
C GLN A 38 6.34 -9.08 15.88
N GLU A 39 6.92 -9.59 14.79
CA GLU A 39 8.06 -8.94 14.15
C GLU A 39 7.63 -7.62 13.50
N ALA A 40 6.44 -7.60 12.89
CA ALA A 40 5.82 -6.41 12.36
C ALA A 40 5.53 -5.38 13.46
N VAL A 41 5.01 -5.81 14.61
CA VAL A 41 4.80 -4.96 15.79
C VAL A 41 6.11 -4.32 16.25
N ALA A 42 7.19 -5.09 16.37
CA ALA A 42 8.50 -4.56 16.75
C ALA A 42 9.02 -3.51 15.76
N ALA A 43 8.82 -3.73 14.46
CA ALA A 43 9.16 -2.73 13.43
C ALA A 43 8.31 -1.46 13.56
N VAL A 44 6.98 -1.60 13.75
CA VAL A 44 6.07 -0.47 13.92
C VAL A 44 6.41 0.34 15.18
N LYS A 45 6.76 -0.29 16.30
CA LYS A 45 7.21 0.41 17.51
C LYS A 45 8.45 1.28 17.22
N ARG A 46 9.44 0.75 16.50
CA ARG A 46 10.64 1.53 16.10
C ARG A 46 10.29 2.71 15.19
N LEU A 47 9.36 2.52 14.25
CA LEU A 47 8.86 3.61 13.38
C LEU A 47 8.13 4.68 14.20
N ASN A 48 7.26 4.27 15.11
CA ASN A 48 6.53 5.18 15.99
C ASN A 48 7.47 5.97 16.90
N VAL A 49 8.50 5.37 17.49
CA VAL A 49 9.52 6.13 18.24
C VAL A 49 10.22 7.17 17.36
N ALA A 50 10.43 6.88 16.08
CA ALA A 50 11.04 7.79 15.12
C ALA A 50 10.09 8.87 14.56
N GLY A 51 8.88 9.02 15.10
CA GLY A 51 7.89 10.00 14.61
C GLY A 51 7.13 9.56 13.36
N LEU A 52 7.29 8.32 12.91
CA LEU A 52 6.63 7.77 11.72
C LEU A 52 5.40 6.95 12.14
N GLU A 53 4.34 7.03 11.35
CA GLU A 53 3.19 6.12 11.47
C GLU A 53 3.37 4.89 10.57
N ALA A 54 2.49 3.89 10.73
CA ALA A 54 2.52 2.70 9.89
C ALA A 54 1.17 2.34 9.26
N THR A 55 1.20 1.49 8.26
CA THR A 55 0.07 0.63 7.88
C THR A 55 0.57 -0.79 7.72
N LEU A 56 -0.09 -1.73 8.38
CA LEU A 56 0.23 -3.15 8.29
C LEU A 56 -0.55 -3.79 7.13
N ASP A 57 0.10 -4.64 6.36
CA ASP A 57 -0.49 -5.47 5.30
C ASP A 57 -0.06 -6.92 5.52
N HIS A 58 -1.03 -7.80 5.76
CA HIS A 58 -0.76 -9.23 5.87
C HIS A 58 -0.61 -9.83 4.47
N LEU A 59 0.59 -10.30 4.16
CA LEU A 59 0.87 -11.01 2.92
C LEU A 59 0.40 -12.45 3.03
N GLY A 60 -0.81 -12.71 2.52
CA GLY A 60 -1.38 -14.05 2.40
C GLY A 60 -1.10 -14.70 1.05
N GLU A 61 -1.30 -16.03 1.01
CA GLU A 61 -1.26 -16.85 -0.20
C GLU A 61 -2.34 -16.43 -1.22
N PHE A 62 -2.27 -16.98 -2.43
CA PHE A 62 -3.34 -16.86 -3.42
C PHE A 62 -4.61 -17.45 -2.83
N VAL A 63 -5.59 -16.60 -2.50
CA VAL A 63 -6.90 -17.01 -1.98
C VAL A 63 -7.67 -17.71 -3.09
N ARG A 64 -7.98 -19.00 -2.89
CA ARG A 64 -8.64 -19.85 -3.89
C ARG A 64 -10.01 -20.33 -3.45
N ASP A 65 -10.23 -20.41 -2.14
CA ASP A 65 -11.49 -20.86 -1.57
C ASP A 65 -11.93 -19.99 -0.37
N GLU A 66 -13.13 -20.24 0.12
CA GLU A 66 -13.71 -19.50 1.25
C GLU A 66 -12.89 -19.66 2.54
N ARG A 67 -12.18 -20.78 2.73
CA ARG A 67 -11.35 -21.00 3.93
C ARG A 67 -10.14 -20.08 3.92
N ASP A 68 -9.52 -19.90 2.75
CA ASP A 68 -8.41 -18.95 2.58
C ASP A 68 -8.89 -17.51 2.87
N ALA A 69 -10.05 -17.13 2.34
CA ALA A 69 -10.64 -15.81 2.58
C ALA A 69 -10.99 -15.60 4.08
N LYS A 70 -11.54 -16.62 4.74
CA LYS A 70 -11.80 -16.61 6.18
C LYS A 70 -10.52 -16.42 6.99
N HIS A 71 -9.45 -17.12 6.61
CA HIS A 71 -8.16 -16.99 7.26
C HIS A 71 -7.58 -15.59 7.10
N ALA A 72 -7.60 -15.03 5.88
CA ALA A 72 -7.16 -13.66 5.62
C ALA A 72 -7.97 -12.61 6.42
N ALA A 73 -9.29 -12.78 6.51
CA ALA A 73 -10.14 -11.94 7.34
C ALA A 73 -9.78 -12.05 8.83
N GLY A 74 -9.53 -13.27 9.32
CA GLY A 74 -9.05 -13.51 10.69
C GLY A 74 -7.72 -12.83 10.98
N MET A 75 -6.79 -12.83 10.03
CA MET A 75 -5.51 -12.12 10.16
C MET A 75 -5.68 -10.61 10.18
N CYS A 76 -6.62 -10.05 9.40
CA CYS A 76 -6.98 -8.64 9.47
C CYS A 76 -7.50 -8.25 10.86
N LEU A 77 -8.43 -9.04 11.42
CA LEU A 77 -8.97 -8.81 12.76
C LEU A 77 -7.88 -8.87 13.84
N LYS A 78 -7.06 -9.92 13.83
CA LYS A 78 -5.93 -10.07 14.76
C LYS A 78 -4.96 -8.90 14.68
N THR A 79 -4.72 -8.37 13.48
CA THR A 79 -3.85 -7.21 13.27
C THR A 79 -4.44 -5.96 13.90
N LEU A 80 -5.73 -5.68 13.67
CA LEU A 80 -6.42 -4.54 14.28
C LEU A 80 -6.39 -4.61 15.81
N GLU A 81 -6.68 -5.78 16.38
CA GLU A 81 -6.64 -5.98 17.83
C GLU A 81 -5.24 -5.78 18.40
N THR A 82 -4.22 -6.26 17.69
CA THR A 82 -2.82 -6.08 18.12
C THR A 82 -2.40 -4.61 18.01
N ILE A 83 -2.77 -3.90 16.93
CA ILE A 83 -2.51 -2.45 16.80
C ILE A 83 -3.08 -1.71 18.01
N HIS A 84 -4.32 -2.01 18.39
CA HIS A 84 -4.99 -1.37 19.51
C HIS A 84 -4.35 -1.74 20.85
N ALA A 85 -4.17 -3.03 21.13
CA ALA A 85 -3.62 -3.52 22.40
C ALA A 85 -2.19 -3.01 22.67
N GLU A 86 -1.39 -2.85 21.63
CA GLU A 86 -0.01 -2.37 21.71
C GLU A 86 0.10 -0.84 21.61
N GLY A 87 -1.01 -0.11 21.46
CA GLY A 87 -1.04 1.35 21.35
C GLY A 87 -0.30 1.89 20.12
N LEU A 88 -0.30 1.15 19.00
CA LEU A 88 0.49 1.50 17.82
C LEU A 88 -0.17 2.63 17.02
N ARG A 89 0.63 3.58 16.54
CA ARG A 89 0.20 4.57 15.53
C ARG A 89 0.22 3.92 14.15
N ALA A 90 -0.77 3.06 13.90
CA ALA A 90 -0.87 2.26 12.69
C ALA A 90 -2.30 2.06 12.20
N ASN A 91 -2.44 1.79 10.90
CA ASN A 91 -3.68 1.41 10.23
C ASN A 91 -3.56 0.03 9.57
N LEU A 92 -4.65 -0.52 9.06
CA LEU A 92 -4.64 -1.75 8.26
C LEU A 92 -4.75 -1.42 6.76
N SER A 93 -3.96 -2.08 5.91
CA SER A 93 -4.21 -2.17 4.47
C SER A 93 -4.56 -3.62 4.11
N LEU A 94 -5.43 -3.82 3.14
CA LEU A 94 -5.87 -5.14 2.68
C LEU A 94 -6.24 -5.12 1.20
N LYS A 95 -6.34 -6.31 0.59
CA LYS A 95 -6.75 -6.51 -0.81
C LYS A 95 -8.07 -7.27 -0.85
N LEU A 96 -9.00 -6.88 -1.73
CA LEU A 96 -10.34 -7.48 -1.74
C LEU A 96 -10.31 -8.92 -2.28
N THR A 97 -9.40 -9.23 -3.21
CA THR A 97 -9.19 -10.61 -3.68
C THR A 97 -8.77 -11.53 -2.54
N SER A 98 -8.00 -11.02 -1.56
CA SER A 98 -7.63 -11.78 -0.35
C SER A 98 -8.83 -12.08 0.56
N LEU A 99 -9.95 -11.39 0.37
CA LEU A 99 -11.19 -11.62 1.09
C LEU A 99 -12.23 -12.34 0.21
N GLY A 100 -11.81 -12.89 -0.93
CA GLY A 100 -12.65 -13.71 -1.79
C GLY A 100 -13.48 -12.91 -2.80
N LEU A 101 -13.04 -11.70 -3.21
CA LEU A 101 -13.73 -10.93 -4.26
C LEU A 101 -13.96 -11.76 -5.54
N ASP A 102 -12.96 -12.56 -5.94
CA ASP A 102 -13.01 -13.41 -7.13
C ASP A 102 -13.78 -14.72 -6.93
N ILE A 103 -14.15 -15.03 -5.68
CA ILE A 103 -14.88 -16.25 -5.31
C ILE A 103 -16.36 -15.94 -5.21
N ASP A 104 -16.70 -14.99 -4.34
CA ASP A 104 -18.05 -14.49 -4.15
C ASP A 104 -17.97 -13.04 -3.63
N PRO A 105 -18.39 -12.03 -4.43
CA PRO A 105 -18.42 -10.65 -3.98
C PRO A 105 -19.25 -10.43 -2.69
N ARG A 106 -20.27 -11.26 -2.42
CA ARG A 106 -21.05 -11.18 -1.18
C ARG A 106 -20.25 -11.70 0.01
N LEU A 107 -19.46 -12.76 -0.15
CA LEU A 107 -18.52 -13.24 0.85
C LEU A 107 -17.49 -12.15 1.21
N CYS A 108 -16.89 -11.53 0.19
CA CYS A 108 -15.95 -10.42 0.37
C CYS A 108 -16.58 -9.25 1.15
N GLU A 109 -17.81 -8.87 0.79
CA GLU A 109 -18.55 -7.82 1.52
C GLU A 109 -18.79 -8.21 2.98
N ARG A 110 -19.19 -9.45 3.28
CA ARG A 110 -19.41 -9.90 4.67
C ARG A 110 -18.13 -9.73 5.50
N TYR A 111 -16.99 -10.20 4.99
CA TYR A 111 -15.71 -10.06 5.71
C TYR A 111 -15.29 -8.60 5.87
N MET A 112 -15.46 -7.78 4.82
CA MET A 112 -15.19 -6.35 4.91
C MET A 112 -16.03 -5.68 5.99
N ARG A 113 -17.33 -5.98 6.09
CA ARG A 113 -18.20 -5.44 7.13
C ARG A 113 -17.72 -5.86 8.53
N THR A 114 -17.36 -7.13 8.73
CA THR A 114 -16.81 -7.61 10.00
C THR A 114 -15.51 -6.86 10.38
N ILE A 115 -14.58 -6.72 9.44
CA ILE A 115 -13.30 -6.03 9.65
C ILE A 115 -13.53 -4.54 9.96
N LEU A 116 -14.40 -3.86 9.21
CA LEU A 116 -14.67 -2.43 9.38
C LEU A 116 -15.43 -2.13 10.67
N SER A 117 -16.38 -2.97 11.07
CA SER A 117 -17.04 -2.88 12.39
C SER A 117 -16.02 -2.96 13.51
N ARG A 118 -15.14 -3.97 13.47
CA ARG A 118 -14.09 -4.13 14.48
C ARG A 118 -13.11 -2.98 14.49
N ALA A 119 -12.68 -2.51 13.32
CA ALA A 119 -11.81 -1.34 13.21
C ALA A 119 -12.48 -0.09 13.80
N ARG A 120 -13.79 0.09 13.62
CA ARG A 120 -14.53 1.24 14.18
C ARG A 120 -14.57 1.20 15.70
N GLU A 121 -14.85 0.04 16.29
CA GLU A 121 -14.82 -0.16 17.75
C GLU A 121 -13.44 0.19 18.34
N LEU A 122 -12.37 -0.17 17.64
CA LEU A 122 -10.99 0.07 18.05
C LEU A 122 -10.47 1.47 17.65
N GLN A 123 -11.30 2.29 17.02
CA GLN A 123 -10.95 3.62 16.47
C GLN A 123 -9.79 3.58 15.45
N LEU A 124 -9.71 2.50 14.68
CA LEU A 124 -8.71 2.27 13.65
C LEU A 124 -9.27 2.47 12.24
N PHE A 125 -8.35 2.73 11.31
CA PHE A 125 -8.66 2.95 9.90
C PHE A 125 -8.23 1.78 9.03
N VAL A 126 -9.03 1.47 8.01
CA VAL A 126 -8.75 0.41 7.02
C VAL A 126 -8.64 0.99 5.62
N ARG A 127 -7.60 0.59 4.89
CA ARG A 127 -7.41 0.93 3.48
C ARG A 127 -7.66 -0.29 2.59
N ILE A 128 -8.53 -0.12 1.61
CA ILE A 128 -8.66 -1.04 0.47
C ILE A 128 -7.56 -0.69 -0.53
N ASP A 129 -6.57 -1.58 -0.67
CA ASP A 129 -5.55 -1.49 -1.71
C ASP A 129 -6.15 -1.83 -3.07
N MET A 130 -5.71 -1.08 -4.09
CA MET A 130 -6.18 -1.26 -5.45
C MET A 130 -5.30 -2.24 -6.22
N GLU A 131 -5.95 -3.21 -6.86
CA GLU A 131 -5.30 -4.30 -7.58
C GLU A 131 -5.17 -3.96 -9.07
N ASP A 132 -5.20 -4.95 -9.98
CA ASP A 132 -5.14 -4.67 -11.42
C ASP A 132 -6.42 -3.99 -11.96
N TYR A 133 -6.37 -3.59 -13.23
CA TYR A 133 -7.44 -2.83 -13.87
C TYR A 133 -8.82 -3.49 -13.78
N GLY A 134 -8.90 -4.83 -13.87
CA GLY A 134 -10.16 -5.57 -13.81
C GLY A 134 -10.88 -5.41 -12.46
N HIS A 135 -10.11 -5.18 -11.39
CA HIS A 135 -10.62 -5.06 -10.03
C HIS A 135 -10.98 -3.61 -9.65
N CYS A 136 -10.65 -2.62 -10.48
CA CYS A 136 -10.91 -1.21 -10.18
C CYS A 136 -12.40 -0.92 -9.96
N GLN A 137 -13.27 -1.36 -10.87
CA GLN A 137 -14.70 -1.10 -10.76
C GLN A 137 -15.34 -1.85 -9.60
N PRO A 138 -15.15 -3.18 -9.44
CA PRO A 138 -15.67 -3.91 -8.28
C PRO A 138 -15.23 -3.33 -6.93
N ALA A 139 -13.96 -2.90 -6.83
CA ALA A 139 -13.43 -2.30 -5.60
C ALA A 139 -14.07 -0.94 -5.29
N ILE A 140 -14.27 -0.09 -6.30
CA ILE A 140 -14.94 1.21 -6.12
C ILE A 140 -16.41 1.02 -5.71
N ASP A 141 -17.11 0.08 -6.34
CA ASP A 141 -18.53 -0.17 -6.03
C ASP A 141 -18.71 -0.71 -4.61
N LEU A 142 -17.87 -1.66 -4.20
CA LEU A 142 -17.87 -2.17 -2.83
C LEU A 142 -17.48 -1.06 -1.83
N TYR A 143 -16.46 -0.24 -2.14
CA TYR A 143 -16.07 0.90 -1.30
C TYR A 143 -17.23 1.86 -1.09
N ARG A 144 -17.93 2.26 -2.15
CA ARG A 144 -19.10 3.17 -2.04
C ARG A 144 -20.19 2.59 -1.16
N LYS A 145 -20.45 1.28 -1.27
CA LYS A 145 -21.42 0.59 -0.41
C LYS A 145 -21.00 0.62 1.05
N LEU A 146 -19.74 0.30 1.35
CA LEU A 146 -19.22 0.25 2.72
C LEU A 146 -19.07 1.65 3.35
N LYS A 147 -18.66 2.66 2.58
CA LYS A 147 -18.41 4.02 3.08
C LYS A 147 -19.65 4.68 3.67
N ARG A 148 -20.85 4.28 3.23
CA ARG A 148 -22.14 4.73 3.81
C ARG A 148 -22.27 4.37 5.29
N ASP A 149 -21.80 3.18 5.65
CA ASP A 149 -21.95 2.63 7.02
C ASP A 149 -20.67 2.81 7.86
N PHE A 150 -19.52 2.91 7.19
CA PHE A 150 -18.19 2.90 7.81
C PHE A 150 -17.36 4.12 7.37
N PRO A 151 -17.26 5.19 8.18
CA PRO A 151 -16.48 6.36 7.82
C PRO A 151 -14.96 6.11 7.84
N ASN A 152 -14.51 5.10 8.59
CA ASN A 152 -13.12 4.70 8.83
C ASN A 152 -12.51 3.82 7.73
N VAL A 153 -13.01 3.94 6.49
CA VAL A 153 -12.49 3.25 5.30
C VAL A 153 -12.04 4.22 4.23
N GLY A 154 -10.95 3.88 3.55
CA GLY A 154 -10.49 4.55 2.34
C GLY A 154 -10.08 3.58 1.26
N ILE A 155 -9.83 4.11 0.07
CA ILE A 155 -9.46 3.33 -1.12
C ILE A 155 -8.20 3.90 -1.78
N VAL A 156 -7.51 3.06 -2.57
CA VAL A 156 -6.36 3.44 -3.39
C VAL A 156 -6.80 3.74 -4.83
N LEU A 157 -6.18 4.72 -5.48
CA LEU A 157 -6.31 4.95 -6.92
C LEU A 157 -4.95 5.12 -7.59
N GLN A 158 -4.85 4.70 -8.85
CA GLN A 158 -3.58 4.51 -9.55
C GLN A 158 -3.42 5.48 -10.73
N ALA A 159 -2.41 6.36 -10.68
CA ALA A 159 -2.24 7.46 -11.62
C ALA A 159 -1.93 7.02 -13.07
N TYR A 160 -1.38 5.82 -13.25
CA TYR A 160 -1.09 5.28 -14.58
C TYR A 160 -2.33 4.89 -15.39
N LEU A 161 -3.53 4.78 -14.79
CA LEU A 161 -4.73 4.41 -15.55
C LEU A 161 -5.43 5.65 -16.09
N ARG A 162 -5.88 5.57 -17.34
CA ARG A 162 -6.61 6.65 -18.03
C ARG A 162 -7.93 7.00 -17.34
N ARG A 163 -8.57 6.02 -16.69
CA ARG A 163 -9.85 6.21 -15.95
C ARG A 163 -9.71 7.05 -14.68
N THR A 164 -8.52 7.11 -14.08
CA THR A 164 -8.35 7.54 -12.69
C THR A 164 -8.72 9.00 -12.45
N GLU A 165 -8.57 9.88 -13.43
CA GLU A 165 -9.01 11.27 -13.26
C GLU A 165 -10.51 11.40 -13.01
N ARG A 166 -11.32 10.58 -13.68
CA ARG A 166 -12.76 10.51 -13.40
C ARG A 166 -13.00 10.00 -11.99
N ASP A 167 -12.37 8.88 -11.65
CA ASP A 167 -12.62 8.22 -10.36
C ASP A 167 -12.17 9.10 -9.18
N VAL A 168 -11.03 9.81 -9.25
CA VAL A 168 -10.60 10.80 -8.24
C VAL A 168 -11.57 11.97 -8.12
N ARG A 169 -12.12 12.45 -9.24
CA ARG A 169 -13.08 13.55 -9.23
C ARG A 169 -14.39 13.13 -8.56
N GLU A 170 -14.91 11.96 -8.89
CA GLU A 170 -16.18 11.47 -8.34
C GLU A 170 -16.04 11.13 -6.85
N LEU A 171 -15.08 10.27 -6.52
CA LEU A 171 -14.85 9.84 -5.13
C LEU A 171 -14.42 11.02 -4.24
N GLY A 172 -13.67 11.98 -4.77
CA GLY A 172 -13.32 13.22 -4.06
C GLY A 172 -14.55 14.03 -3.64
N ARG A 173 -15.55 14.17 -4.53
CA ARG A 173 -16.84 14.83 -4.20
C ARG A 173 -17.67 14.06 -3.18
N GLU A 174 -17.52 12.75 -3.15
CA GLU A 174 -18.15 11.86 -2.17
C GLU A 174 -17.43 11.85 -0.80
N GLY A 175 -16.40 12.69 -0.61
CA GLY A 175 -15.66 12.78 0.64
C GLY A 175 -14.75 11.58 0.90
N ALA A 176 -14.30 10.91 -0.16
CA ALA A 176 -13.42 9.75 -0.03
C ALA A 176 -12.04 10.14 0.52
N ASN A 177 -11.54 9.35 1.46
CA ASN A 177 -10.13 9.35 1.82
C ASN A 177 -9.38 8.53 0.78
N LEU A 178 -8.53 9.16 -0.04
CA LEU A 178 -7.84 8.50 -1.15
C LEU A 178 -6.34 8.36 -0.88
N ARG A 179 -5.79 7.15 -1.09
CA ARG A 179 -4.36 6.94 -1.28
C ARG A 179 -4.07 6.95 -2.78
N LEU A 180 -3.19 7.85 -3.22
CA LEU A 180 -2.81 7.97 -4.61
C LEU A 180 -1.43 7.34 -4.82
N VAL A 181 -1.33 6.42 -5.79
CA VAL A 181 -0.09 5.74 -6.19
C VAL A 181 0.13 5.90 -7.68
N LYS A 182 1.35 5.63 -8.18
CA LYS A 182 1.58 5.54 -9.64
C LYS A 182 0.84 4.35 -10.27
N GLY A 183 0.94 3.18 -9.65
CA GLY A 183 0.45 1.91 -10.19
C GLY A 183 1.54 0.85 -10.16
N ALA A 184 1.17 -0.40 -9.89
CA ALA A 184 2.11 -1.51 -9.64
C ALA A 184 1.95 -2.69 -10.61
N TYR A 185 0.83 -2.75 -11.33
CA TYR A 185 0.52 -3.87 -12.21
C TYR A 185 1.01 -3.60 -13.63
N ARG A 186 1.01 -4.64 -14.46
CA ARG A 186 1.35 -4.52 -15.88
C ARG A 186 0.04 -4.53 -16.66
N GLU A 187 -0.32 -3.37 -17.19
CA GLU A 187 -1.57 -3.15 -17.91
C GLU A 187 -1.34 -2.88 -19.39
N SER A 188 -2.39 -3.06 -20.19
CA SER A 188 -2.39 -2.72 -21.61
C SER A 188 -2.28 -1.19 -21.82
N PRO A 189 -1.56 -0.70 -22.86
CA PRO A 189 -1.55 0.71 -23.23
C PRO A 189 -2.94 1.31 -23.54
N GLN A 190 -3.93 0.46 -23.83
CA GLN A 190 -5.33 0.85 -24.00
C GLN A 190 -5.92 1.46 -22.72
N VAL A 191 -5.53 0.94 -21.55
CA VAL A 191 -6.10 1.35 -20.26
C VAL A 191 -5.12 2.15 -19.41
N ALA A 192 -3.81 2.01 -19.66
CA ALA A 192 -2.75 2.66 -18.90
C ALA A 192 -1.81 3.49 -19.79
N PHE A 193 -1.23 4.53 -19.21
CA PHE A 193 -0.15 5.30 -19.83
C PHE A 193 1.12 4.43 -19.92
N PRO A 194 1.67 4.19 -21.12
CA PRO A 194 2.88 3.39 -21.27
C PRO A 194 4.14 4.16 -20.82
N ASP A 195 4.11 5.48 -20.98
CA ASP A 195 5.26 6.35 -20.74
C ASP A 195 5.29 6.88 -19.30
N LYS A 196 6.47 6.76 -18.67
CA LYS A 196 6.68 7.23 -17.28
C LYS A 196 6.34 8.72 -17.11
N ARG A 197 6.66 9.56 -18.10
CA ARG A 197 6.39 11.00 -18.05
C ARG A 197 4.89 11.29 -17.91
N ASP A 198 4.06 10.56 -18.64
CA ASP A 198 2.61 10.71 -18.59
C ASP A 198 2.06 10.22 -17.24
N VAL A 199 2.62 9.13 -16.70
CA VAL A 199 2.26 8.64 -15.35
C VAL A 199 2.60 9.68 -14.28
N ASP A 200 3.78 10.30 -14.36
CA ASP A 200 4.22 11.32 -13.40
C ASP A 200 3.37 12.58 -13.50
N ALA A 201 3.07 13.04 -14.72
CA ALA A 201 2.20 14.19 -14.97
C ALA A 201 0.77 13.94 -14.47
N SER A 202 0.22 12.75 -14.76
CA SER A 202 -1.07 12.30 -14.24
C SER A 202 -1.05 12.29 -12.72
N PHE A 203 -0.01 11.75 -12.09
CA PHE A 203 0.04 11.65 -10.63
C PHE A 203 0.05 13.02 -9.95
N ALA A 204 0.87 13.96 -10.42
CA ALA A 204 0.87 15.35 -9.93
C ALA A 204 -0.51 16.02 -10.09
N LYS A 205 -1.16 15.82 -11.25
CA LYS A 205 -2.51 16.34 -11.51
C LYS A 205 -3.54 15.78 -10.53
N LEU A 206 -3.52 14.47 -10.27
CA LEU A 206 -4.46 13.80 -9.37
C LEU A 206 -4.26 14.20 -7.90
N ILE A 207 -3.01 14.37 -7.46
CA ILE A 207 -2.70 14.86 -6.10
C ILE A 207 -3.35 16.23 -5.88
N ARG A 208 -3.08 17.19 -6.76
CA ARG A 208 -3.65 18.55 -6.67
C ARG A 208 -5.18 18.52 -6.72
N ARG A 209 -5.75 17.69 -7.60
CA ARG A 209 -7.22 17.53 -7.70
C ARG A 209 -7.82 16.98 -6.42
N GLN A 210 -7.21 15.97 -5.80
CA GLN A 210 -7.73 15.41 -4.56
C GLN A 210 -7.58 16.40 -3.39
N LEU A 211 -6.45 17.09 -3.27
CA LEU A 211 -6.20 18.05 -2.19
C LEU A 211 -7.19 19.23 -2.21
N LYS A 212 -7.66 19.64 -3.39
CA LYS A 212 -8.74 20.64 -3.53
C LYS A 212 -10.09 20.16 -2.99
N GLN A 213 -10.33 18.85 -2.92
CA GLN A 213 -11.63 18.28 -2.56
C GLN A 213 -11.66 17.63 -1.18
N GLY A 214 -10.54 17.07 -0.72
CA GLY A 214 -10.51 16.32 0.53
C GLY A 214 -9.09 15.94 0.97
N TYR A 215 -9.00 14.82 1.68
CA TYR A 215 -7.75 14.27 2.20
C TYR A 215 -7.01 13.46 1.13
N ALA A 216 -5.68 13.57 1.06
CA ALA A 216 -4.84 12.77 0.18
C ALA A 216 -3.69 12.07 0.92
N ALA A 217 -3.65 10.75 0.86
CA ALA A 217 -2.45 9.97 1.18
C ALA A 217 -1.58 9.83 -0.08
N ILE A 218 -0.46 10.53 -0.13
CA ILE A 218 0.42 10.62 -1.30
C ILE A 218 1.49 9.53 -1.18
N ALA A 219 1.27 8.40 -1.84
CA ALA A 219 2.14 7.22 -1.72
C ALA A 219 3.19 7.18 -2.84
N THR A 220 4.39 7.68 -2.53
CA THR A 220 5.50 7.80 -3.50
C THR A 220 6.85 7.93 -2.81
N HIS A 221 7.91 7.49 -3.50
CA HIS A 221 9.33 7.71 -3.13
C HIS A 221 10.03 8.63 -4.13
N ASP A 222 9.27 9.36 -4.93
CA ASP A 222 9.77 10.24 -5.97
C ASP A 222 9.97 11.65 -5.40
N GLU A 223 11.22 12.04 -5.17
CA GLU A 223 11.56 13.33 -4.55
C GLU A 223 11.09 14.52 -5.36
N ALA A 224 11.11 14.43 -6.69
CA ALA A 224 10.63 15.51 -7.54
C ALA A 224 9.14 15.74 -7.32
N ILE A 225 8.33 14.66 -7.33
CA ILE A 225 6.89 14.74 -7.08
C ILE A 225 6.61 15.25 -5.66
N ILE A 226 7.39 14.83 -4.67
CA ILE A 226 7.24 15.31 -3.29
C ILE A 226 7.56 16.80 -3.19
N GLY A 227 8.68 17.25 -3.78
CA GLY A 227 9.08 18.65 -3.83
C GLY A 227 8.01 19.53 -4.50
N ASP A 228 7.58 19.14 -5.70
CA ASP A 228 6.52 19.84 -6.45
C ASP A 228 5.20 19.89 -5.67
N THR A 229 4.89 18.84 -4.90
CA THR A 229 3.68 18.80 -4.08
C THR A 229 3.80 19.72 -2.88
N LEU A 230 4.94 19.73 -2.19
CA LEU A 230 5.20 20.62 -1.05
C LEU A 230 5.15 22.10 -1.45
N GLU A 231 5.75 22.45 -2.58
CA GLU A 231 5.68 23.80 -3.14
C GLU A 231 4.22 24.20 -3.41
N TRP A 232 3.48 23.33 -4.11
CA TRP A 232 2.07 23.58 -4.42
C TRP A 232 1.20 23.71 -3.17
N LEU A 233 1.41 22.86 -2.16
CA LEU A 233 0.72 22.92 -0.87
C LEU A 233 0.95 24.27 -0.17
N SER A 234 2.20 24.75 -0.17
CA SER A 234 2.56 26.03 0.44
C SER A 234 1.91 27.20 -0.30
N GLN A 235 1.93 27.21 -1.63
CA GLN A 235 1.33 28.26 -2.46
C GLN A 235 -0.20 28.32 -2.32
N ASN A 236 -0.85 27.20 -2.01
CA ASN A 236 -2.31 27.10 -1.91
C ASN A 236 -2.82 27.06 -0.46
N GLY A 237 -1.95 27.27 0.53
CA GLY A 237 -2.33 27.31 1.95
C GLY A 237 -2.98 26.03 2.46
N ILE A 238 -2.60 24.86 1.93
CA ILE A 238 -3.23 23.59 2.30
C ILE A 238 -2.68 23.10 3.65
N SER A 239 -3.58 22.93 4.63
CA SER A 239 -3.24 22.41 5.96
C SER A 239 -2.55 21.05 5.90
N ARG A 240 -1.58 20.83 6.80
CA ARG A 240 -0.86 19.56 6.97
C ARG A 240 -1.77 18.41 7.40
N GLU A 241 -2.95 18.70 7.94
CA GLU A 241 -3.95 17.68 8.31
C GLU A 241 -4.67 17.08 7.09
N ARG A 242 -4.61 17.76 5.94
CA ARG A 242 -5.29 17.35 4.70
C ARG A 242 -4.50 16.32 3.90
N TYR A 243 -3.30 15.95 4.34
CA TYR A 243 -2.49 14.97 3.62
C TYR A 243 -1.55 14.18 4.54
N GLU A 244 -0.98 13.12 3.97
CA GLU A 244 0.21 12.48 4.49
C GLU A 244 1.05 11.95 3.33
N PHE A 245 2.36 11.81 3.56
CA PHE A 245 3.21 11.06 2.64
C PHE A 245 3.28 9.61 3.06
N GLN A 246 3.26 8.72 2.08
CA GLN A 246 3.34 7.28 2.32
C GLN A 246 4.50 6.65 1.55
N MET A 247 5.25 5.81 2.24
CA MET A 247 6.41 5.13 1.67
C MET A 247 6.44 3.68 2.13
N LEU A 248 6.99 2.81 1.29
CA LEU A 248 7.24 1.42 1.65
C LEU A 248 8.35 1.28 2.70
N PHE A 249 8.19 0.30 3.59
CA PHE A 249 9.20 -0.10 4.56
C PHE A 249 10.54 -0.44 3.89
N GLY A 250 11.64 0.04 4.48
CA GLY A 250 13.00 -0.15 3.97
C GLY A 250 13.40 0.67 2.75
N ILE A 251 12.50 1.52 2.21
CA ILE A 251 12.78 2.31 0.99
C ILE A 251 12.81 3.80 1.33
N ARG A 252 13.96 4.43 1.08
CA ARG A 252 14.17 5.87 1.32
C ARG A 252 13.89 6.29 2.76
N GLU A 253 14.40 5.52 3.72
CA GLU A 253 14.25 5.81 5.16
C GLU A 253 14.83 7.19 5.53
N ASP A 254 15.85 7.64 4.80
CA ASP A 254 16.40 9.00 4.88
C ASP A 254 15.31 10.06 4.63
N LEU A 255 14.55 9.89 3.54
CA LEU A 255 13.49 10.81 3.14
C LEU A 255 12.28 10.72 4.07
N GLN A 256 11.93 9.51 4.52
CA GLN A 256 10.87 9.31 5.51
C GLN A 256 11.14 10.12 6.78
N ARG A 257 12.35 10.00 7.33
CA ARG A 257 12.76 10.71 8.54
C ARG A 257 12.87 12.21 8.31
N LYS A 258 13.37 12.64 7.14
CA LYS A 258 13.44 14.06 6.78
C LYS A 258 12.05 14.69 6.79
N LEU A 259 11.09 14.13 6.05
CA LEU A 259 9.72 14.64 5.97
C LEU A 259 9.03 14.69 7.34
N ALA A 260 9.25 13.67 8.18
CA ALA A 260 8.70 13.64 9.54
C ALA A 260 9.32 14.74 10.43
N LYS A 261 10.65 14.95 10.36
CA LYS A 261 11.34 16.05 11.06
C LYS A 261 10.89 17.42 10.60
N ASP A 262 10.58 17.57 9.31
CA ASP A 262 10.01 18.79 8.73
C ASP A 262 8.54 19.00 9.14
N GLY A 263 7.98 18.07 9.92
CA GLY A 263 6.65 18.13 10.54
C GLY A 263 5.52 17.68 9.62
N HIS A 264 5.81 16.91 8.56
CA HIS A 264 4.80 16.28 7.74
C HIS A 264 4.40 14.91 8.32
N ARG A 265 3.12 14.55 8.21
CA ARG A 265 2.67 13.20 8.53
C ARG A 265 3.26 12.21 7.52
N VAL A 266 3.99 11.22 8.00
CA VAL A 266 4.59 10.17 7.18
C VAL A 266 4.12 8.81 7.68
N ARG A 267 3.55 8.00 6.79
CA ARG A 267 3.11 6.64 7.11
C ARG A 267 3.87 5.61 6.28
N VAL A 268 4.46 4.65 6.95
CA VAL A 268 5.24 3.58 6.32
C VAL A 268 4.36 2.35 6.09
N TYR A 269 4.35 1.81 4.87
CA TYR A 269 3.67 0.56 4.53
C TYR A 269 4.55 -0.62 4.92
N VAL A 270 4.11 -1.36 5.94
CA VAL A 270 4.84 -2.44 6.61
C VAL A 270 4.18 -3.77 6.25
N PRO A 271 4.65 -4.45 5.20
CA PRO A 271 4.19 -5.78 4.89
C PRO A 271 4.80 -6.79 5.87
N TYR A 272 4.03 -7.83 6.20
CA TYR A 272 4.50 -8.96 6.99
C TYR A 272 3.77 -10.24 6.57
N GLY A 273 4.31 -11.40 6.92
CA GLY A 273 3.73 -12.69 6.57
C GLY A 273 4.67 -13.57 5.77
N LYS A 274 4.30 -14.84 5.63
CA LYS A 274 5.16 -15.87 5.04
C LYS A 274 5.32 -15.72 3.52
N ASP A 275 4.44 -14.97 2.86
CA ASP A 275 4.40 -14.80 1.39
C ASP A 275 5.06 -13.53 0.86
N TRP A 276 6.13 -13.13 1.54
CA TRP A 276 6.91 -11.95 1.20
C TRP A 276 7.58 -11.99 -0.17
N PHE A 277 7.87 -13.19 -0.71
CA PHE A 277 8.69 -13.30 -1.91
C PHE A 277 8.04 -12.71 -3.16
N GLY A 278 6.76 -13.02 -3.43
CA GLY A 278 6.05 -12.46 -4.58
C GLY A 278 5.91 -10.94 -4.50
N TYR A 279 5.65 -10.42 -3.30
CA TYR A 279 5.66 -8.99 -3.01
C TYR A 279 7.04 -8.37 -3.29
N PHE A 280 8.09 -8.94 -2.71
CA PHE A 280 9.47 -8.48 -2.86
C PHE A 280 9.92 -8.43 -4.32
N MET A 281 9.62 -9.48 -5.09
CA MET A 281 9.99 -9.56 -6.52
C MET A 281 9.30 -8.49 -7.36
N ARG A 282 8.03 -8.14 -7.06
CA ARG A 282 7.36 -7.00 -7.70
C ARG A 282 8.06 -5.67 -7.39
N ARG A 283 8.48 -5.46 -6.14
CA ARG A 283 9.22 -4.26 -5.72
C ARG A 283 10.60 -4.12 -6.40
N LEU A 284 11.26 -5.23 -6.70
CA LEU A 284 12.50 -5.23 -7.50
C LEU A 284 12.24 -4.92 -8.97
N ALA A 285 11.14 -5.43 -9.52
CA ALA A 285 10.77 -5.22 -10.91
C ALA A 285 10.39 -3.76 -11.23
N GLU A 286 9.91 -3.01 -10.24
CA GLU A 286 9.43 -1.62 -10.41
C GLU A 286 10.53 -0.57 -10.57
N ARG A 287 11.74 -0.79 -10.03
CA ARG A 287 12.89 0.10 -10.28
C ARG A 287 14.18 -0.71 -10.35
N PRO A 288 14.92 -0.71 -11.48
CA PRO A 288 16.25 -1.32 -11.57
C PRO A 288 17.24 -0.77 -10.53
N ALA A 289 17.07 0.49 -10.11
CA ALA A 289 17.82 1.08 -9.01
C ALA A 289 17.61 0.33 -7.69
N ASN A 290 16.41 -0.19 -7.40
CA ASN A 290 16.16 -1.03 -6.22
C ASN A 290 17.00 -2.31 -6.25
N ALA A 291 17.21 -2.89 -7.45
CA ALA A 291 18.10 -4.04 -7.64
C ALA A 291 19.59 -3.66 -7.51
N TRP A 292 19.99 -2.47 -7.96
CA TRP A 292 21.35 -1.94 -7.74
C TRP A 292 21.62 -1.69 -6.25
N PHE A 293 20.64 -1.18 -5.48
CA PHE A 293 20.75 -1.05 -4.03
C PHE A 293 20.98 -2.40 -3.35
N LEU A 294 20.39 -3.49 -3.83
CA LEU A 294 20.69 -4.85 -3.37
C LEU A 294 22.15 -5.26 -3.65
N LEU A 295 22.62 -5.06 -4.89
CA LEU A 295 23.99 -5.44 -5.29
C LEU A 295 25.07 -4.67 -4.51
N LYS A 296 24.88 -3.37 -4.26
CA LYS A 296 25.86 -2.57 -3.49
C LYS A 296 25.98 -3.02 -2.04
N HIS A 297 24.92 -3.61 -1.47
CA HIS A 297 24.87 -3.94 -0.04
C HIS A 297 25.21 -5.41 0.27
N ILE A 298 25.07 -6.33 -0.70
CA ILE A 298 25.65 -7.68 -0.59
C ILE A 298 27.19 -7.59 -0.56
N ARG A 299 27.79 -6.64 -1.29
CA ARG A 299 29.23 -6.37 -1.25
C ARG A 299 29.73 -5.71 0.03
N ARG A 300 28.85 -5.13 0.86
CA ARG A 300 29.19 -4.48 2.14
C ARG A 300 29.20 -5.45 3.34
N LYS A 301 28.83 -6.72 3.12
CA LYS A 301 28.86 -7.82 4.10
C LYS A 301 29.95 -8.86 3.79
N LYS A 302 30.90 -8.54 2.88
CA LYS A 302 32.15 -9.29 2.73
C LYS A 302 33.28 -8.46 3.33
#